data_AF-A0A956HM02-F1
#
_entry.id   AF-A0A956HM02-F1
#
_cell.length_a   1.000
_cell.length_b   1.000
_cell.length_c   1.000
_cell.angle_alpha   90.00
_cell.angle_beta   90.00
_cell.angle_gamma   90.00
#
_symmetry.space_group_name_H-M   'P 1'
#
loop_
_entity.id
_entity.type
_entity.pdbx_description
1 polymer ?
#
loop_
_entity_poly.entity_id
_entity_poly.type
_entity_poly.pdbx_seq_one_letter_code
_entity_poly.pdbx_strand_id
1 'polypeptide(L)'
;MRSAAWILRGCVAVFAALGLAFLVAPVDILAHIDVRAGSPSAVADLRAVYGGLELGVAATLALCGRASVRLGLSAALAIFLAMALARLVGFAVDGPQTWLSIALLAAEASGVAVAAVALRASDRDVA
;
A
#
# COMPACT_ATOMS: atom_id res chain seq x y z
N MET A 1 -12.34 -9.94 -16.89
CA MET A 1 -11.25 -10.70 -16.20
C MET A 1 -9.81 -10.23 -16.47
N ARG A 2 -9.34 -10.02 -17.71
CA ARG A 2 -7.91 -9.64 -17.99
C ARG A 2 -7.49 -8.31 -17.36
N SER A 3 -8.36 -7.30 -17.37
CA SER A 3 -8.12 -5.98 -16.76
C SER A 3 -7.93 -6.06 -15.23
N ALA A 4 -8.80 -6.80 -14.54
CA ALA A 4 -8.72 -7.03 -13.10
C ALA A 4 -7.36 -7.65 -12.67
N ALA A 5 -6.87 -8.62 -13.47
CA ALA A 5 -5.57 -9.23 -13.23
C ALA A 5 -4.40 -8.24 -13.41
N TRP A 6 -4.47 -7.36 -14.41
CA TRP A 6 -3.47 -6.30 -14.59
C TRP A 6 -3.47 -5.29 -13.45
N ILE A 7 -4.66 -4.92 -12.97
CA ILE A 7 -4.80 -4.03 -11.82
C ILE A 7 -4.16 -4.65 -10.57
N LEU A 8 -4.46 -5.92 -10.28
CA LEU A 8 -3.85 -6.62 -9.14
C LEU A 8 -2.32 -6.69 -9.27
N ARG A 9 -1.79 -6.98 -10.46
CA ARG A 9 -0.33 -6.97 -10.72
C ARG A 9 0.26 -5.58 -10.50
N GLY A 10 -0.46 -4.52 -10.87
CA GLY A 10 -0.09 -3.14 -10.57
C GLY A 10 0.02 -2.90 -9.07
N CYS A 11 -0.97 -3.34 -8.27
CA CYS A 11 -0.90 -3.26 -6.81
C CYS A 11 0.31 -4.01 -6.27
N VAL A 12 0.54 -5.26 -6.69
CA VAL A 12 1.72 -6.05 -6.30
C VAL A 12 3.02 -5.30 -6.61
N ALA A 13 3.12 -4.72 -7.81
CA ALA A 13 4.31 -3.98 -8.22
C ALA A 13 4.56 -2.72 -7.38
N VAL A 14 3.50 -1.97 -7.02
CA VAL A 14 3.61 -0.79 -6.16
C VAL A 14 4.15 -1.17 -4.78
N PHE A 15 3.54 -2.15 -4.12
CA PHE A 15 3.98 -2.63 -2.80
C PHE A 15 5.41 -3.20 -2.86
N ALA A 16 5.75 -3.94 -3.91
CA ALA A 16 7.10 -4.49 -4.08
C ALA A 16 8.15 -3.38 -4.28
N ALA A 17 7.86 -2.39 -5.14
CA ALA A 17 8.77 -1.29 -5.40
C ALA A 17 8.97 -0.42 -4.14
N LEU A 18 7.89 -0.16 -3.41
CA LEU A 18 7.93 0.59 -2.16
C LEU A 18 8.77 -0.14 -1.11
N GLY A 19 8.51 -1.45 -0.93
CA GLY A 19 9.26 -2.29 0.00
C GLY A 19 10.75 -2.38 -0.33
N LEU A 20 11.11 -2.50 -1.61
CA LEU A 20 12.52 -2.45 -2.03
C LEU A 20 13.15 -1.08 -1.74
N ALA A 21 12.44 0.01 -2.03
CA ALA A 21 12.94 1.36 -1.79
C ALA A 21 13.22 1.61 -0.31
N PHE A 22 12.30 1.24 0.58
CA PHE A 22 12.46 1.36 2.04
C PHE A 22 13.46 0.37 2.63
N LEU A 23 13.75 -0.76 1.96
CA LEU A 23 14.84 -1.64 2.39
C LEU A 23 16.21 -1.02 2.13
N VAL A 24 16.35 -0.26 1.05
CA VAL A 24 17.62 0.39 0.64
C VAL A 24 17.81 1.70 1.40
N ALA A 25 16.86 2.64 1.28
CA ALA A 25 17.01 4.03 1.73
C ALA A 25 15.81 4.54 2.57
N PRO A 26 15.48 3.91 3.71
CA PRO A 26 14.29 4.26 4.47
C PRO A 26 14.35 5.65 5.08
N VAL A 27 15.53 6.07 5.56
CA VAL A 27 15.69 7.36 6.26
C VAL A 27 15.46 8.53 5.31
N ASP A 28 16.04 8.46 4.11
CA ASP A 28 15.92 9.54 3.12
C ASP A 28 14.48 9.71 2.64
N ILE A 29 13.79 8.58 2.39
CA ILE A 29 12.39 8.61 1.94
C ILE A 29 11.48 9.16 3.05
N LEU A 30 11.65 8.66 4.28
CA LEU A 30 10.79 9.02 5.41
C LEU A 30 11.05 10.44 5.95
N ALA A 31 12.22 11.01 5.69
CA ALA A 31 12.50 12.41 6.01
C ALA A 31 11.55 13.39 5.30
N HIS A 32 10.96 13.01 4.15
CA HIS A 32 9.97 13.83 3.44
C HIS A 32 8.60 13.91 4.14
N ILE A 33 8.37 13.07 5.15
CA ILE A 33 7.23 13.14 6.08
C ILE A 33 7.68 13.37 7.53
N ASP A 34 8.84 14.02 7.70
CA ASP A 34 9.43 14.41 8.99
C ASP A 34 9.76 13.26 9.96
N VAL A 35 9.74 12.01 9.47
CA VAL A 35 10.16 10.85 10.24
C VAL A 35 11.68 10.78 10.25
N ARG A 36 12.27 10.88 11.45
CA ARG A 36 13.73 10.84 11.65
C ARG A 36 14.12 9.64 12.49
N ALA A 37 15.17 8.93 12.05
CA ALA A 37 15.74 7.82 12.80
C ALA A 37 16.98 8.27 13.57
N GLY A 38 16.90 8.27 14.91
CA GLY A 38 17.99 8.71 15.78
C GLY A 38 19.01 7.63 16.13
N SER A 39 18.79 6.37 15.74
CA SER A 39 19.64 5.25 16.12
C SER A 39 19.63 4.12 15.08
N PRO A 40 20.65 3.24 15.06
CA PRO A 40 20.66 2.06 14.20
C PRO A 40 19.44 1.14 14.40
N SER A 41 18.96 1.01 15.64
CA SER A 41 17.76 0.21 15.94
C SER A 41 16.50 0.80 15.32
N ALA A 42 16.33 2.13 15.36
CA ALA A 42 15.22 2.79 14.67
C ALA A 42 15.32 2.55 13.15
N VAL A 43 16.52 2.67 12.59
CA VAL A 43 16.79 2.43 11.16
C VAL A 43 16.48 0.98 10.75
N ALA A 44 16.70 0.00 11.63
CA ALA A 44 16.32 -1.40 11.42
C ALA A 44 14.81 -1.60 11.45
N ASP A 45 14.12 -0.96 12.41
CA ASP A 45 12.66 -1.03 12.54
C ASP A 45 11.95 -0.43 11.32
N LEU A 46 12.44 0.71 10.82
CA LEU A 46 11.94 1.31 9.57
C LEU A 46 12.08 0.36 8.37
N ARG A 47 13.17 -0.42 8.28
CA ARG A 47 13.31 -1.44 7.23
C ARG A 47 12.36 -2.61 7.42
N ALA A 48 12.12 -3.04 8.64
CA ALA A 48 11.19 -4.12 8.92
C ALA A 48 9.76 -3.72 8.53
N VAL A 49 9.31 -2.53 8.95
CA VAL A 49 7.93 -2.05 8.76
C VAL A 49 7.68 -1.48 7.38
N TYR A 50 8.54 -0.62 6.86
CA TYR A 50 8.30 0.00 5.55
C TYR A 50 8.94 -0.79 4.39
N GLY A 51 9.92 -1.64 4.67
CA GLY A 51 10.54 -2.51 3.67
C GLY A 51 9.95 -3.91 3.66
N GLY A 52 10.23 -4.68 4.72
CA GLY A 52 9.89 -6.09 4.85
C GLY A 52 8.39 -6.35 4.81
N LEU A 53 7.59 -5.58 5.55
CA LEU A 53 6.12 -5.72 5.55
C LEU A 53 5.52 -5.41 4.18
N GLU A 54 5.95 -4.34 3.51
CA GLU A 54 5.49 -3.97 2.17
C GLU A 54 5.79 -5.08 1.14
N LEU A 55 7.00 -5.68 1.21
CA LEU A 55 7.35 -6.86 0.42
C LEU A 55 6.46 -8.07 0.76
N GLY A 56 6.19 -8.30 2.04
CA GLY A 56 5.28 -9.35 2.52
C GLY A 56 3.84 -9.15 2.00
N VAL A 57 3.36 -7.91 1.97
CA VAL A 57 2.07 -7.55 1.37
C VAL A 57 2.07 -7.84 -0.13
N ALA A 58 3.10 -7.42 -0.87
CA ALA A 58 3.21 -7.71 -2.29
C ALA A 58 3.17 -9.22 -2.58
N ALA A 59 3.92 -10.01 -1.82
CA ALA A 59 3.92 -11.47 -1.93
C ALA A 59 2.55 -12.06 -1.60
N THR A 60 1.89 -11.59 -0.55
CA THR A 60 0.55 -12.03 -0.15
C THR A 60 -0.48 -11.75 -1.24
N LEU A 61 -0.48 -10.54 -1.81
CA LEU A 61 -1.37 -10.16 -2.91
C LEU A 61 -1.13 -11.03 -4.15
N ALA A 62 0.13 -11.33 -4.47
CA ALA A 62 0.48 -12.22 -5.57
C ALA A 62 -0.02 -13.65 -5.32
N LEU A 63 0.16 -14.19 -4.12
CA LEU A 63 -0.32 -15.52 -3.73
C LEU A 63 -1.85 -15.61 -3.77
N CYS A 64 -2.55 -14.63 -3.19
CA CYS A 64 -4.01 -14.53 -3.28
C CYS A 64 -4.48 -14.48 -4.75
N GLY A 65 -3.79 -13.69 -5.58
CA GLY A 65 -4.09 -13.56 -7.01
C GLY A 65 -3.90 -14.84 -7.82
N ARG A 66 -2.97 -15.73 -7.41
CA ARG A 66 -2.81 -17.06 -8.02
C ARG A 66 -4.00 -17.97 -7.75
N ALA A 67 -4.58 -17.88 -6.55
CA ALA A 67 -5.77 -18.66 -6.19
C ALA A 67 -7.04 -18.04 -6.80
N SER A 68 -7.19 -16.72 -6.70
CA SER A 68 -8.31 -15.97 -7.24
C SER A 68 -7.96 -14.49 -7.35
N VAL A 69 -8.11 -13.92 -8.55
CA VAL A 69 -7.93 -12.48 -8.78
C VAL A 69 -8.88 -11.67 -7.90
N ARG A 70 -10.11 -12.16 -7.68
CA ARG A 70 -11.09 -11.54 -6.78
C ARG A 70 -10.56 -11.50 -5.35
N LEU A 71 -10.01 -12.60 -4.84
CA LEU A 71 -9.42 -12.65 -3.50
C LEU A 71 -8.24 -11.67 -3.36
N GLY A 72 -7.34 -11.62 -4.35
CA GLY A 72 -6.23 -10.68 -4.36
C GLY A 72 -6.70 -9.22 -4.37
N LEU A 73 -7.72 -8.89 -5.16
CA LEU A 73 -8.30 -7.54 -5.19
C LEU A 73 -9.03 -7.18 -3.89
N SER A 74 -9.72 -8.14 -3.26
CA SER A 74 -10.34 -7.94 -1.94
C SER A 74 -9.28 -7.67 -0.86
N ALA A 75 -8.16 -8.40 -0.87
CA ALA A 75 -7.05 -8.15 0.03
C ALA A 75 -6.43 -6.76 -0.22
N ALA A 76 -6.17 -6.40 -1.48
CA ALA A 76 -5.64 -5.08 -1.84
C ALA A 76 -6.57 -3.94 -1.39
N LEU A 77 -7.88 -4.09 -1.60
CA LEU A 77 -8.89 -3.14 -1.15
C LEU A 77 -8.85 -2.96 0.38
N ALA A 78 -8.80 -4.06 1.13
CA ALA A 78 -8.74 -4.02 2.58
C ALA A 78 -7.48 -3.29 3.08
N ILE A 79 -6.32 -3.57 2.47
CA ILE A 79 -5.04 -2.94 2.82
C ILE A 79 -5.08 -1.43 2.53
N PHE A 80 -5.45 -1.01 1.31
CA PHE A 80 -5.51 0.41 0.97
C PHE A 80 -6.53 1.16 1.82
N LEU A 81 -7.68 0.54 2.12
CA LEU A 81 -8.70 1.17 2.96
C LEU A 81 -8.19 1.32 4.41
N ALA A 82 -7.54 0.31 4.97
CA ALA A 82 -6.97 0.38 6.30
C ALA A 82 -5.90 1.48 6.40
N MET A 83 -5.01 1.58 5.40
CA MET A 83 -3.99 2.64 5.36
C MET A 83 -4.61 4.03 5.26
N ALA A 84 -5.56 4.23 4.34
CA ALA A 84 -6.25 5.52 4.17
C ALA A 84 -6.97 5.94 5.46
N LEU A 85 -7.67 5.01 6.12
CA LEU A 85 -8.37 5.30 7.37
C LEU A 85 -7.39 5.62 8.50
N ALA A 86 -6.30 4.86 8.66
CA ALA A 86 -5.28 5.13 9.66
C ALA A 86 -4.64 6.51 9.44
N ARG A 87 -4.38 6.88 8.18
CA ARG A 87 -3.84 8.20 7.83
C ARG A 87 -4.83 9.32 8.11
N LEU A 88 -6.10 9.14 7.80
CA LEU A 88 -7.16 10.10 8.15
C LEU A 88 -7.29 10.29 9.68
N VAL A 89 -7.15 9.22 10.46
CA VAL A 89 -7.09 9.32 11.92
C VAL A 89 -5.90 10.17 12.36
N GLY A 90 -4.70 9.93 11.82
CA GLY A 90 -3.53 10.76 12.11
C GLY A 90 -3.74 12.23 11.74
N PHE A 91 -4.38 12.51 10.61
CA PHE A 91 -4.68 13.88 10.18
C PHE A 91 -5.66 14.58 11.12
N ALA A 92 -6.66 13.84 11.61
CA ALA A 92 -7.66 14.36 12.53
C ALA A 92 -7.11 14.60 13.94
N VAL A 93 -6.15 13.78 14.40
CA VAL A 93 -5.59 13.83 15.75
C VAL A 93 -4.42 14.80 15.85
N ASP A 94 -3.49 14.76 14.89
CA ASP A 94 -2.17 15.41 15.01
C ASP A 94 -2.03 16.73 14.23
N GLY A 95 -3.04 17.10 13.42
CA GLY A 95 -3.06 18.41 12.73
C GLY A 95 -2.18 18.48 11.47
N PRO A 96 -1.56 19.62 11.13
CA PRO A 96 -1.07 19.93 9.79
C PRO A 96 -0.09 18.89 9.22
N GLN A 97 -0.26 18.60 7.92
CA GLN A 97 0.39 17.50 7.22
C GLN A 97 1.33 17.99 6.13
N THR A 98 2.42 17.27 5.91
CA THR A 98 3.31 17.53 4.78
C THR A 98 2.60 17.23 3.45
N TRP A 99 3.06 17.86 2.38
CA TRP A 99 2.52 17.61 1.03
C TRP A 99 2.63 16.12 0.65
N LEU A 100 3.69 15.44 1.07
CA LEU A 100 3.90 14.02 0.78
C LEU A 100 2.90 13.15 1.54
N SER A 101 2.59 13.47 2.80
CA SER A 101 1.53 12.77 3.55
C SER A 101 0.17 12.88 2.85
N ILE A 102 -0.17 14.05 2.29
CA ILE A 102 -1.39 14.25 1.50
C ILE A 102 -1.34 13.45 0.19
N ALA A 103 -0.20 13.45 -0.50
CA ALA A 103 -0.02 12.66 -1.72
C ALA A 103 -0.15 11.15 -1.46
N LEU A 104 0.36 10.66 -0.33
CA LEU A 104 0.20 9.27 0.10
C LEU A 104 -1.27 8.95 0.37
N LEU A 105 -2.02 9.84 1.05
CA LEU A 105 -3.47 9.66 1.22
C LEU A 105 -4.20 9.57 -0.12
N ALA A 106 -3.85 10.43 -1.07
CA ALA A 106 -4.43 10.42 -2.40
C ALA A 106 -4.10 9.11 -3.15
N ALA A 107 -2.88 8.59 -3.00
CA ALA A 107 -2.49 7.30 -3.56
C ALA A 107 -3.26 6.13 -2.92
N GLU A 108 -3.44 6.13 -1.60
CA GLU A 108 -4.22 5.13 -0.87
C GLU A 108 -5.69 5.14 -1.29
N ALA A 109 -6.31 6.33 -1.35
CA ALA A 109 -7.68 6.51 -1.82
C ALA A 109 -7.86 6.09 -3.28
N SER A 110 -6.86 6.38 -4.13
CA SER A 110 -6.85 5.91 -5.52
C SER A 110 -6.76 4.38 -5.60
N GLY A 111 -5.93 3.76 -4.74
CA GLY A 111 -5.84 2.31 -4.58
C GLY A 111 -7.17 1.69 -4.18
N VAL A 112 -7.88 2.28 -3.20
CA VAL A 112 -9.24 1.86 -2.81
C VAL A 112 -10.19 1.93 -4.01
N ALA A 113 -10.23 3.07 -4.70
CA ALA A 113 -11.15 3.28 -5.83
C ALA A 113 -10.90 2.27 -6.96
N VAL A 114 -9.64 2.10 -7.36
CA VAL A 114 -9.24 1.19 -8.43
C VAL A 114 -9.53 -0.27 -8.05
N ALA A 115 -9.21 -0.69 -6.83
CA ALA A 115 -9.48 -2.05 -6.36
C ALA A 115 -11.00 -2.32 -6.28
N ALA A 116 -11.80 -1.38 -5.77
CA ALA A 116 -13.24 -1.51 -5.67
C ALA A 116 -13.92 -1.58 -7.05
N VAL A 117 -13.50 -0.75 -8.01
CA VAL A 117 -14.01 -0.78 -9.39
C VAL A 117 -13.63 -2.10 -10.06
N ALA A 118 -12.38 -2.55 -9.93
CA ALA A 118 -11.91 -3.81 -10.49
C ALA A 118 -12.68 -5.01 -9.92
N LEU A 119 -12.95 -5.00 -8.60
CA LEU A 119 -13.71 -6.05 -7.92
C LEU A 119 -15.16 -6.10 -8.41
N ARG A 120 -15.84 -4.95 -8.48
CA ARG A 120 -17.21 -4.84 -9.01
C ARG A 120 -17.30 -5.26 -10.48
N ALA A 121 -16.31 -4.93 -11.30
CA ALA A 121 -16.26 -5.37 -12.68
C ALA A 121 -16.07 -6.90 -12.77
N SER A 122 -15.27 -7.48 -11.88
CA SER A 122 -15.05 -8.94 -11.85
C SER A 122 -16.27 -9.75 -11.42
N ASP A 123 -17.17 -9.17 -10.62
CA ASP A 123 -18.41 -9.83 -10.19
C ASP A 123 -19.48 -9.86 -11.29
N ARG A 124 -19.51 -8.85 -12.16
CA ARG A 124 -20.42 -8.81 -13.32
C ARG A 124 -20.06 -9.82 -14.41
N ASP A 125 -18.80 -10.25 -14.47
CA ASP A 125 -18.35 -11.25 -15.44
C ASP A 125 -18.78 -12.69 -15.05
N VAL A 126 -19.29 -12.90 -13.82
CA VAL A 126 -19.64 -14.23 -13.28
C VAL A 126 -21.17 -14.43 -13.16
N ALA A 127 -21.94 -13.34 -13.22
CA ALA A 127 -23.41 -13.35 -13.17
C ALA A 127 -24.02 -13.43 -14.58
#